data_AF-A0A947MYD5-F1
#
_entry.id   AF-A0A947MYD5-F1
#
_cell.length_a   1.000
_cell.length_b   1.000
_cell.length_c   1.000
_cell.angle_alpha   90.00
_cell.angle_beta   90.00
_cell.angle_gamma   90.00
#
_symmetry.space_group_name_H-M   'P 1'
#
loop_
_entity.id
_entity.type
_entity.pdbx_description
1 polymer ?
#
loop_
_entity_poly.entity_id
_entity_poly.type
_entity_poly.pdbx_seq_one_letter_code
_entity_poly.pdbx_strand_id
1 'polypeptide(L)'
;MRYFMFIIGTLLLTGCNASTIDIETSTQLPSITLLEVPFSPQAPFANWDDPYQEACEEMSLIMVHHFLEGTELTKEMADEELLKLTKWEKENGYPQDVTLSQLAEISCKYYKYCTT
;
A
#
# COMPACT_ATOMS: atom_id res chain seq x y z
N MET A 1 -19.00 -61.10 -64.25
CA MET A 1 -19.68 -60.37 -63.16
C MET A 1 -18.56 -59.86 -62.23
N ARG A 2 -18.11 -58.60 -62.38
CA ARG A 2 -18.47 -57.44 -61.52
C ARG A 2 -18.29 -57.80 -60.04
N TYR A 3 -17.35 -57.27 -59.25
CA TYR A 3 -16.76 -55.93 -59.21
C TYR A 3 -15.33 -55.94 -58.62
N PHE A 4 -14.44 -55.17 -59.26
CA PHE A 4 -13.32 -54.46 -58.62
C PHE A 4 -13.87 -53.45 -57.59
N MET A 5 -13.23 -53.26 -56.43
CA MET A 5 -12.72 -51.94 -56.00
C MET A 5 -11.94 -52.03 -54.67
N PHE A 6 -10.73 -51.50 -54.69
CA PHE A 6 -9.85 -51.14 -53.57
C PHE A 6 -10.57 -50.26 -52.54
N ILE A 7 -10.29 -50.44 -51.24
CA ILE A 7 -9.90 -49.33 -50.33
C ILE A 7 -8.87 -49.86 -49.32
N ILE A 8 -7.66 -49.33 -49.43
CA ILE A 8 -6.59 -49.36 -48.43
C ILE A 8 -7.05 -48.48 -47.26
N GLY A 9 -7.28 -49.08 -46.10
CA GLY A 9 -7.58 -48.35 -44.87
C GLY A 9 -6.46 -48.55 -43.87
N THR A 10 -5.30 -47.90 -44.09
CA THR A 10 -4.24 -47.81 -43.10
C THR A 10 -4.81 -47.06 -41.90
N LEU A 11 -5.03 -47.79 -40.81
CA LEU A 11 -5.43 -47.24 -39.52
C LEU A 11 -4.24 -46.43 -38.99
N LEU A 12 -4.17 -45.16 -39.37
CA LEU A 12 -3.29 -44.18 -38.75
C LEU A 12 -3.74 -44.03 -37.30
N LEU A 13 -2.99 -44.66 -36.38
CA LEU A 13 -2.99 -44.33 -34.97
C LEU A 13 -2.46 -42.90 -34.86
N THR A 14 -3.36 -41.92 -35.02
CA THR A 14 -3.10 -40.52 -34.71
C THR A 14 -2.75 -40.49 -33.23
N GLY A 15 -1.47 -40.29 -32.94
CA GLY A 15 -0.97 -40.11 -31.59
C GLY A 15 -1.80 -39.04 -30.89
N CYS A 16 -2.31 -39.37 -29.71
CA CYS A 16 -2.89 -38.40 -28.82
C CYS A 16 -1.76 -37.44 -28.43
N ASN A 17 -1.70 -36.25 -29.04
CA ASN A 17 -0.95 -35.16 -28.49
C ASN A 17 -1.66 -34.79 -27.18
N ALA A 18 -1.17 -35.36 -26.08
CA ALA A 18 -1.52 -34.90 -24.75
C ALA A 18 -1.01 -33.46 -24.66
N SER A 19 -1.91 -32.51 -24.89
CA SER A 19 -1.68 -31.13 -24.51
C SER A 19 -1.28 -31.15 -23.04
N THR A 20 -0.04 -30.78 -22.76
CA THR A 20 0.38 -30.46 -21.40
C THR A 20 -0.51 -29.33 -20.94
N ILE A 21 -1.43 -29.64 -20.04
CA ILE A 21 -2.22 -28.64 -19.34
C ILE A 21 -1.21 -27.90 -18.48
N ASP A 22 -0.81 -26.71 -18.92
CA ASP A 22 -0.14 -25.76 -18.05
C ASP A 22 -1.18 -25.36 -16.99
N ILE A 23 -1.16 -26.07 -15.87
CA ILE A 23 -1.95 -25.76 -14.68
C ILE A 23 -1.40 -24.43 -14.20
N GLU A 24 -2.04 -23.33 -14.62
CA GLU A 24 -1.84 -22.04 -13.98
C GLU A 24 -2.22 -22.21 -12.51
N THR A 25 -1.18 -22.30 -11.69
CA THR A 25 -1.30 -22.47 -10.26
C THR A 25 -1.85 -21.16 -9.73
N SER A 26 -3.17 -21.11 -9.51
CA SER A 26 -3.84 -19.96 -8.90
C SER A 26 -3.09 -19.59 -7.62
N THR A 27 -2.38 -18.47 -7.63
CA THR A 27 -1.66 -17.95 -6.48
C THR A 27 -2.69 -17.61 -5.42
N GLN A 28 -2.84 -18.47 -4.42
CA GLN A 28 -3.77 -18.24 -3.32
C GLN A 28 -3.27 -17.03 -2.52
N LEU A 29 -4.05 -15.95 -2.52
CA LEU A 29 -3.75 -14.78 -1.70
C LEU A 29 -3.79 -15.15 -0.22
N PRO A 30 -2.92 -14.56 0.62
CA PRO A 30 -2.97 -14.78 2.05
C PRO A 30 -4.31 -14.31 2.61
N SER A 31 -4.85 -15.06 3.58
CA SER A 31 -6.09 -14.66 4.27
C SER A 31 -5.90 -13.45 5.19
N ILE A 32 -4.65 -13.17 5.59
CA ILE A 32 -4.28 -12.08 6.47
C ILE A 32 -2.92 -11.54 5.99
N THR A 33 -2.83 -10.22 5.87
CA THR A 33 -1.58 -9.50 5.66
C THR A 33 -1.44 -8.49 6.78
N LEU A 34 -0.31 -8.52 7.49
CA LEU A 34 0.04 -7.50 8.48
C LEU A 34 0.85 -6.40 7.79
N LEU A 35 0.45 -5.15 7.99
CA LEU A 35 1.27 -3.99 7.62
C LEU A 35 2.06 -3.56 8.85
N GLU A 36 3.39 -3.64 8.76
CA GLU A 36 4.30 -3.24 9.84
C GLU A 36 4.47 -1.71 9.86
N VAL A 37 3.37 -0.99 10.09
CA VAL A 37 3.39 0.47 10.25
C VAL A 37 4.04 0.81 11.59
N PRO A 38 5.13 1.60 11.63
CA PRO A 38 5.73 2.01 12.88
C PRO A 38 4.76 2.93 13.63
N PHE A 39 4.62 2.71 14.93
CA PHE A 39 3.56 3.33 15.73
C PHE A 39 4.09 4.35 16.73
N SER A 40 3.44 5.51 16.80
CA SER A 40 3.60 6.48 17.89
C SER A 40 2.24 7.10 18.25
N PRO A 41 1.94 7.34 19.54
CA PRO A 41 0.81 8.19 19.91
C PRO A 41 1.07 9.65 19.51
N GLN A 42 0.01 10.44 19.29
CA GLN A 42 0.12 11.89 19.01
C GLN A 42 0.82 12.70 20.11
N ALA A 43 0.86 12.14 21.33
CA ALA A 43 1.61 12.64 22.47
C ALA A 43 2.75 11.66 22.84
N PRO A 44 3.91 11.68 22.16
CA PRO A 44 4.99 10.70 22.34
C PRO A 44 5.48 10.58 23.80
N PHE A 45 5.47 11.70 24.52
CA PHE A 45 5.86 11.79 25.94
C PHE A 45 4.67 11.89 26.90
N ALA A 46 3.45 11.57 26.43
CA ALA A 46 2.20 11.75 27.17
C ALA A 46 1.94 13.20 27.63
N ASN A 47 2.54 14.18 26.95
CA ASN A 47 2.18 15.59 27.08
C ASN A 47 1.00 15.89 26.14
N TRP A 48 -0.10 16.38 26.70
CA TRP A 48 -1.32 16.72 25.96
C TRP A 48 -1.55 18.24 25.88
N ASP A 49 -0.57 19.05 26.26
CA ASP A 49 -0.63 20.49 26.01
C ASP A 49 -0.54 20.78 24.49
N ASP A 50 -0.89 21.99 24.07
CA ASP A 50 -0.68 22.42 22.68
C ASP A 50 0.80 22.27 22.27
N PRO A 51 1.09 21.77 21.05
CA PRO A 51 0.12 21.41 20.00
C PRO A 51 -0.39 19.96 20.07
N TYR A 52 0.10 19.12 20.99
CA TYR A 52 -0.05 17.66 20.95
C TYR A 52 -1.50 17.17 21.01
N GLN A 53 -2.40 17.85 21.74
CA GLN A 53 -3.80 17.43 21.88
C GLN A 53 -4.60 17.42 20.59
N GLU A 54 -4.21 18.21 19.60
CA GLU A 54 -4.90 18.30 18.30
C GLU A 54 -4.10 17.71 17.14
N ALA A 55 -2.94 17.08 17.40
CA ALA A 55 -2.00 16.68 16.36
C ALA A 55 -2.22 15.24 15.81
N CYS A 56 -3.48 14.77 15.76
CA CYS A 56 -3.81 13.39 15.39
C CYS A 56 -3.56 13.13 13.90
N GLU A 57 -3.94 14.09 13.06
CA GLU A 57 -3.80 14.10 11.62
C GLU A 57 -2.32 14.06 11.22
N GLU A 58 -1.49 14.88 11.87
CA GLU A 58 -0.06 14.98 11.62
C GLU A 58 0.67 13.70 12.04
N MET A 59 0.37 13.16 13.23
CA MET A 59 0.99 11.91 13.66
C MET A 59 0.59 10.73 12.76
N SER A 60 -0.67 10.69 12.32
CA SER A 60 -1.14 9.68 11.37
C SER A 60 -0.38 9.77 10.03
N LEU A 61 -0.13 10.98 9.53
CA LEU A 61 0.63 11.21 8.32
C LEU A 61 2.11 10.83 8.48
N ILE A 62 2.72 11.15 9.62
CA ILE A 62 4.11 10.76 9.95
C ILE A 62 4.24 9.23 9.98
N MET A 63 3.32 8.51 10.63
CA MET A 63 3.34 7.04 10.64
C MET A 63 3.27 6.45 9.22
N VAL A 64 2.42 7.02 8.35
CA VAL A 64 2.33 6.60 6.94
C VAL A 64 3.63 6.90 6.19
N HIS A 65 4.23 8.07 6.40
CA HIS A 65 5.50 8.43 5.80
C HIS A 65 6.59 7.41 6.14
N HIS A 66 6.78 7.10 7.42
CA HIS A 66 7.78 6.13 7.86
C HIS A 66 7.49 4.70 7.36
N PHE A 67 6.21 4.31 7.29
CA PHE A 67 5.83 3.04 6.67
C PHE A 67 6.24 2.96 5.19
N LEU A 68 6.03 4.04 4.41
CA LEU A 68 6.37 4.08 2.99
C LEU A 68 7.88 4.14 2.74
N GLU A 69 8.63 4.86 3.58
CA GLU A 69 10.09 4.95 3.49
C GLU A 69 10.80 3.72 4.08
N GLY A 70 10.09 2.86 4.81
CA GLY A 70 10.67 1.70 5.48
C GLY A 70 11.61 2.09 6.63
N THR A 71 11.30 3.18 7.33
CA THR A 71 12.10 3.73 8.43
C THR A 71 11.42 3.49 9.77
N GLU A 72 12.24 3.41 10.82
CA GLU A 72 11.76 3.34 12.20
C GLU A 72 11.21 4.70 12.67
N LEU A 73 10.23 4.69 13.57
CA LEU A 73 9.72 5.89 14.23
C LEU A 73 9.93 5.78 15.74
N THR A 74 11.05 6.31 16.24
CA THR A 74 11.26 6.37 17.69
C THR A 74 10.40 7.47 18.31
N LYS A 75 10.27 7.45 19.64
CA LYS A 75 9.53 8.48 20.39
C LYS A 75 10.08 9.88 20.15
N GLU A 76 11.40 10.03 20.14
CA GLU A 76 12.09 11.30 19.93
C GLU A 76 11.91 11.81 18.49
N MET A 77 11.97 10.90 17.51
CA MET A 77 11.71 11.23 16.11
C MET A 77 10.26 11.68 15.92
N ALA A 78 9.31 10.96 16.51
CA ALA A 78 7.90 11.29 16.44
C ALA A 78 7.61 12.69 17.02
N ASP A 79 8.18 13.02 18.17
CA ASP A 79 8.04 14.34 18.80
C ASP A 79 8.64 15.45 17.92
N GLU A 80 9.87 15.26 17.45
CA GLU A 80 10.57 16.24 16.62
C GLU A 80 9.87 16.48 15.29
N GLU A 81 9.42 15.42 14.60
CA GLU A 81 8.73 15.51 13.32
C GLU A 81 7.33 16.12 13.48
N LEU A 82 6.59 15.78 14.53
CA LEU A 82 5.29 16.36 14.83
C LEU A 82 5.40 17.88 15.04
N LEU A 83 6.37 18.32 15.85
CA LEU A 83 6.61 19.75 16.07
C LEU A 83 7.06 20.48 14.81
N LYS A 84 7.84 19.82 13.94
CA LYS A 84 8.23 20.39 12.63
C LYS A 84 7.04 20.53 11.70
N LEU A 85 6.19 19.50 11.60
CA LEU A 85 5.05 19.49 10.69
C LEU A 85 3.99 20.52 11.12
N THR A 86 3.58 20.49 12.39
CA THR A 86 2.62 21.47 12.95
C THR A 86 3.12 22.91 12.84
N LYS A 87 4.42 23.14 13.03
CA LYS A 87 5.04 24.46 12.79
C LYS A 87 4.96 24.85 11.32
N TRP A 88 5.32 23.95 10.41
CA TRP A 88 5.26 24.21 8.97
C TRP A 88 3.83 24.51 8.52
N GLU A 89 2.83 23.77 8.99
CA GLU A 89 1.42 23.99 8.71
C GLU A 89 0.99 25.40 9.12
N LYS A 90 1.32 25.81 10.35
CA LYS A 90 1.06 27.16 10.85
C LYS A 90 1.73 28.23 9.99
N GLU A 91 2.98 28.03 9.59
CA GLU A 91 3.72 28.93 8.71
C GLU A 91 3.13 29.01 7.29
N ASN A 92 2.40 27.97 6.87
CA ASN A 92 1.71 27.89 5.57
C ASN A 92 0.21 28.22 5.65
N GLY A 93 -0.27 28.69 6.81
CA GLY A 93 -1.63 29.21 6.97
C GLY A 93 -2.71 28.16 7.18
N TYR A 94 -2.34 26.93 7.55
CA TYR A 94 -3.29 25.91 7.96
C TYR A 94 -3.83 26.20 9.38
N PRO A 95 -5.11 25.85 9.65
CA PRO A 95 -5.64 25.84 11.02
C PRO A 95 -4.95 24.77 11.87
N GLN A 96 -5.14 24.82 13.20
CA GLN A 96 -4.65 23.78 14.11
C GLN A 96 -5.29 22.43 13.80
N ASP A 97 -6.61 22.39 13.63
CA ASP A 97 -7.34 21.18 13.22
C ASP A 97 -7.48 21.17 11.71
N VAL A 98 -6.75 20.29 11.03
CA VAL A 98 -6.81 20.18 9.58
C VAL A 98 -7.90 19.21 9.14
N THR A 99 -8.66 19.59 8.12
CA THR A 99 -9.61 18.68 7.46
C THR A 99 -8.85 17.62 6.66
N LEU A 100 -9.50 16.49 6.35
CA LEU A 100 -8.91 15.47 5.47
C LEU A 100 -8.44 16.02 4.12
N SER A 101 -9.19 16.96 3.53
CA SER A 101 -8.79 17.61 2.27
C SER A 101 -7.51 18.43 2.43
N GLN A 102 -7.37 19.14 3.56
CA GLN A 102 -6.14 19.87 3.87
C GLN A 102 -4.99 18.91 4.15
N LEU A 103 -5.23 17.81 4.87
CA LEU A 103 -4.21 16.79 5.13
C LEU A 103 -3.68 16.17 3.82
N ALA A 104 -4.54 15.95 2.82
CA ALA A 104 -4.11 15.50 1.49
C ALA A 104 -3.27 16.56 0.74
N GLU A 105 -3.58 17.85 0.91
CA GLU A 105 -2.70 18.91 0.39
C GLU A 105 -1.36 18.94 1.13
N ILE A 106 -1.37 18.78 2.44
CA ILE A 106 -0.18 18.77 3.31
C ILE A 106 0.71 17.58 2.91
N SER A 107 0.16 16.39 2.74
CA SER A 107 0.93 15.21 2.30
C SER A 107 1.62 15.45 0.96
N CYS A 108 0.96 16.12 0.02
CA CYS A 108 1.54 16.48 -1.28
C CYS A 108 2.59 17.59 -1.15
N LYS A 109 2.34 18.64 -0.37
CA LYS A 109 3.25 19.79 -0.28
C LYS A 109 4.49 19.49 0.57
N TYR A 110 4.33 18.81 1.70
CA TYR A 110 5.40 18.49 2.65
C TYR A 110 6.18 17.24 2.23
N TYR A 111 5.50 16.11 2.01
CA TYR A 111 6.12 14.81 1.72
C TYR A 111 6.11 14.40 0.24
N LYS A 112 5.47 15.16 -0.65
CA LYS A 112 5.31 14.85 -2.10
C LYS A 112 4.43 13.62 -2.40
N TYR A 113 3.58 13.23 -1.45
CA TYR A 113 2.53 12.22 -1.65
C TYR A 113 1.23 12.89 -2.12
N CYS A 114 1.09 13.03 -3.44
CA CYS A 114 -0.05 13.71 -4.05
C CYS A 114 -1.13 12.73 -4.48
N THR A 115 -2.37 12.97 -4.03
CA THR A 115 -3.56 12.27 -4.51
C THR A 115 -4.11 12.94 -5.76
N THR A 116 -4.57 12.16 -6.74
CA THR A 116 -5.20 12.64 -7.98
C THR A 116 -6.68 12.97 -7.80
#